data_AF-A0A1W9QBQ1-F1
#
_entry.id   AF-A0A1W9QBQ1-F1
#
_cell.length_a   1.000
_cell.length_b   1.000
_cell.length_c   1.000
_cell.angle_alpha   90.00
_cell.angle_beta   90.00
_cell.angle_gamma   90.00
#
_symmetry.space_group_name_H-M   'P 1'
#
loop_
_entity.id
_entity.type
_entity.pdbx_description
1 polymer ?
#
loop_
_entity_poly.entity_id
_entity_poly.type
_entity_poly.pdbx_seq_one_letter_code
_entity_poly.pdbx_strand_id
1 'polypeptide(L)'
;MALSSSGILLRHAVAPRGPRPLYCNLELSLPERLRGVKVLARSVRVDGCLEAFRFLEAPDSDRLTLAEHLDVLYRRAALGPDEDRCRALYEAQFEEISA
;
A
#
# COMPACT_ATOMS: atom_id res chain seq x y z
N MET A 1 6.19 -6.04 -0.46
CA MET A 1 5.40 -4.80 -0.43
C MET A 1 3.97 -5.20 -0.17
N ALA A 2 3.29 -4.54 0.75
CA ALA A 2 1.90 -4.83 1.10
C ALA A 2 1.05 -3.60 0.73
N LEU A 3 0.01 -3.76 -0.09
CA LEU A 3 -0.83 -2.67 -0.59
C LEU A 3 -2.30 -2.86 -0.16
N SER A 4 -2.98 -1.78 0.20
CA SER A 4 -4.42 -1.73 0.44
C SER A 4 -5.05 -0.55 -0.31
N SER A 5 -6.37 -0.38 -0.17
CA SER A 5 -7.10 0.75 -0.76
C SER A 5 -6.78 2.09 -0.08
N SER A 6 -6.22 2.08 1.12
CA SER A 6 -5.99 3.26 1.96
C SER A 6 -4.52 3.49 2.31
N GLY A 7 -3.61 2.61 1.91
CA GLY A 7 -2.20 2.78 2.16
C GLY A 7 -1.32 1.64 1.66
N ILE A 8 -0.03 1.73 2.01
CA ILE A 8 1.00 0.82 1.56
C ILE A 8 2.08 0.65 2.62
N LEU A 9 2.56 -0.58 2.79
CA LEU A 9 3.75 -0.90 3.57
C LEU A 9 4.93 -1.15 2.62
N LEU A 10 5.93 -0.29 2.73
CA LEU A 10 7.17 -0.36 1.98
C LEU A 10 8.27 -0.97 2.86
N ARG A 11 9.08 -1.83 2.25
CA ARG A 11 10.32 -2.33 2.85
C ARG A 11 11.49 -1.65 2.17
N HIS A 12 12.25 -0.89 2.94
CA HIS A 12 13.47 -0.25 2.50
C HIS A 12 14.64 -1.23 2.60
N ALA A 13 15.62 -1.09 1.69
CA ALA A 13 16.87 -1.85 1.78
C ALA A 13 17.71 -1.44 3.00
N VAL A 14 17.57 -0.17 3.43
CA VAL A 14 18.24 0.41 4.60
C VAL A 14 17.20 1.18 5.41
N ALA A 15 17.30 1.10 6.74
CA ALA A 15 16.44 1.85 7.65
C ALA A 15 16.48 3.35 7.28
N PRO A 16 15.34 3.95 6.96
CA PRO A 16 15.33 5.26 6.32
C PRO A 16 15.68 6.33 7.38
N ARG A 17 16.70 7.16 7.13
CA ARG A 17 17.26 8.14 8.08
C ARG A 17 16.68 9.54 7.86
N GLY A 18 16.68 10.37 8.91
CA GLY A 18 16.31 11.78 8.85
C GLY A 18 14.81 12.08 9.01
N PRO A 19 14.43 13.38 9.09
CA PRO A 19 13.05 13.79 9.19
C PRO A 19 12.27 13.39 7.94
N ARG A 20 11.09 12.80 8.13
CA ARG A 20 10.21 12.45 7.02
C ARG A 20 9.43 13.66 6.52
N PRO A 21 9.25 13.79 5.20
CA PRO A 21 8.33 14.78 4.69
C PRO A 21 6.93 14.46 5.22
N LEU A 22 6.19 15.49 5.62
CA LEU A 22 4.81 15.36 6.08
C LEU A 22 3.92 14.68 5.03
N TYR A 23 4.21 14.95 3.76
CA TYR A 23 3.51 14.42 2.60
C TYR A 23 4.51 14.06 1.50
N CYS A 24 4.25 12.96 0.79
CA CYS A 24 5.03 12.53 -0.35
C CYS A 24 4.10 12.05 -1.47
N ASN A 25 4.49 12.35 -2.72
CA ASN A 25 3.85 11.75 -3.88
C ASN A 25 4.44 10.36 -4.10
N LEU A 26 3.60 9.34 -3.99
CA LEU A 26 3.93 7.97 -4.35
C LEU A 26 3.43 7.70 -5.77
N GLU A 27 4.26 7.02 -6.56
CA GLU A 27 3.87 6.49 -7.86
C GLU A 27 4.01 4.97 -7.80
N LEU A 28 2.87 4.28 -7.89
CA LEU A 28 2.79 2.83 -7.83
C LEU A 28 2.79 2.26 -9.26
N SER A 29 3.82 1.50 -9.61
CA SER A 29 3.85 0.76 -10.86
C SER A 29 3.02 -0.52 -10.72
N LEU A 30 1.89 -0.60 -11.42
CA LEU A 30 1.04 -1.79 -11.46
C LEU A 30 1.35 -2.60 -12.72
N PRO A 31 1.47 -3.94 -12.63
CA PRO A 31 1.88 -4.77 -13.77
C PRO A 31 0.89 -4.74 -14.94
N GLU A 32 -0.39 -4.44 -14.69
CA GLU A 32 -1.42 -4.36 -15.73
C GLU A 32 -1.43 -3.02 -16.49
N ARG A 33 -0.60 -2.03 -16.12
CA ARG A 33 -0.67 -0.67 -16.65
C ARG A 33 0.70 -0.10 -17.05
N LEU A 34 0.68 0.70 -18.11
CA LEU A 34 1.85 1.44 -18.60
C LEU A 34 2.16 2.72 -17.81
N ARG A 35 1.16 3.29 -17.12
CA ARG A 35 1.32 4.48 -16.28
C ARG A 35 1.18 4.11 -14.81
N GLY A 36 2.02 4.69 -13.96
CA GLY A 36 1.94 4.51 -12.52
C GLY A 36 0.72 5.22 -11.92
N VAL A 37 0.16 4.62 -10.88
CA VAL A 37 -0.92 5.20 -10.07
C VAL A 37 -0.31 6.22 -9.12
N LYS A 38 -0.77 7.48 -9.19
CA LYS A 38 -0.23 8.57 -8.37
C LYS A 38 -1.08 8.80 -7.15
N VAL A 39 -0.44 8.84 -5.99
CA VAL A 39 -1.12 8.98 -4.71
C VAL A 39 -0.33 9.93 -3.81
N LEU A 40 -0.99 10.94 -3.27
CA LEU A 40 -0.47 11.72 -2.16
C LEU A 40 -0.59 10.86 -0.91
N ALA A 41 0.54 10.65 -0.23
CA ALA A 41 0.59 9.83 0.96
C ALA A 41 1.37 10.51 2.08
N ARG A 42 1.18 10.01 3.30
CA ARG A 42 1.93 10.42 4.48
C ARG A 42 2.51 9.20 5.18
N SER A 43 3.77 9.29 5.57
CA SER A 43 4.37 8.31 6.49
C SER A 43 3.68 8.39 7.84
N VAL A 44 3.20 7.25 8.32
CA VAL A 44 2.45 7.14 9.59
C VAL A 44 3.22 6.33 10.63
N ARG A 45 4.05 5.39 10.21
CA ARG A 45 4.87 4.57 11.12
C ARG A 45 6.13 4.07 10.43
N VAL A 46 7.23 4.01 11.17
CA VAL A 46 8.50 3.40 10.74
C VAL A 46 8.90 2.36 11.78
N ASP A 47 9.21 1.16 11.33
CA ASP A 47 9.75 0.09 12.16
C ASP A 47 10.96 -0.56 11.47
N GLY A 48 12.15 -0.14 11.90
CA GLY A 48 13.42 -0.56 11.27
C GLY A 48 13.46 -0.22 9.78
N CYS A 49 13.39 -1.25 8.93
CA CYS A 49 13.38 -1.11 7.47
C CYS A 49 11.96 -1.12 6.88
N LEU A 50 10.92 -1.14 7.69
CA LEU A 50 9.53 -1.07 7.26
C LEU A 50 9.00 0.36 7.45
N GLU A 51 8.25 0.85 6.48
CA GLU A 51 7.60 2.14 6.56
C GLU A 51 6.17 2.04 6.02
N ALA A 52 5.22 2.48 6.84
CA ALA A 52 3.82 2.52 6.50
C ALA A 52 3.43 3.91 6.00
N PHE A 53 2.76 3.94 4.86
CA PHE A 53 2.23 5.15 4.25
C PHE A 53 0.71 5.06 4.17
N ARG A 54 0.04 6.10 4.64
CA ARG A 54 -1.41 6.29 4.46
C ARG A 54 -1.66 7.16 3.24
N PHE A 55 -2.56 6.72 2.38
CA PHE A 55 -3.03 7.50 1.24
C PHE A 55 -3.97 8.61 1.74
N LEU A 56 -3.77 9.80 1.20
CA LEU A 56 -4.54 10.99 1.55
C LEU A 56 -5.42 11.39 0.37
N GLU A 57 -4.82 11.51 -0.81
CA GLU A 57 -5.51 11.92 -2.02
C GLU A 57 -4.94 11.18 -3.23
N ALA A 58 -5.79 10.89 -4.19
CA ALA A 58 -5.41 10.43 -5.52
C ALA A 58 -6.47 10.90 -6.52
N PRO A 59 -6.10 11.13 -7.79
CA PRO A 59 -7.07 11.32 -8.85
C PRO A 59 -8.10 10.19 -8.87
N ASP A 60 -9.36 10.47 -9.18
CA ASP A 60 -10.41 9.44 -9.18
C ASP A 60 -10.10 8.29 -10.16
N SER A 61 -9.46 8.59 -11.29
CA SER A 61 -8.97 7.58 -12.24
C SER A 61 -7.96 6.61 -11.60
N ASP A 62 -7.08 7.15 -10.77
CA ASP A 62 -5.99 6.42 -10.11
C ASP A 62 -6.55 5.62 -8.92
N ARG A 63 -7.50 6.19 -8.18
CA ARG A 63 -8.25 5.47 -7.13
C ARG A 63 -9.04 4.29 -7.68
N LEU A 64 -9.74 4.49 -8.79
CA LEU A 64 -10.49 3.41 -9.45
C LEU A 64 -9.53 2.32 -9.94
N THR A 65 -8.43 2.70 -10.58
CA THR A 65 -7.42 1.75 -11.06
C THR A 65 -6.82 0.93 -9.91
N LEU A 66 -6.52 1.57 -8.78
CA LEU A 66 -6.03 0.88 -7.59
C LEU A 66 -7.07 -0.11 -7.03
N ALA A 67 -8.34 0.29 -6.97
CA ALA A 67 -9.42 -0.58 -6.52
C ALA A 67 -9.61 -1.80 -7.42
N GLU A 68 -9.60 -1.61 -8.75
CA GLU A 68 -9.66 -2.69 -9.74
C GLU A 68 -8.49 -3.67 -9.58
N HIS A 69 -7.27 -3.15 -9.42
CA HIS A 69 -6.09 -3.98 -9.21
C HIS A 69 -6.20 -4.83 -7.94
N LEU A 70 -6.64 -4.22 -6.84
CA LEU A 70 -6.86 -4.93 -5.57
C LEU A 70 -7.96 -5.99 -5.70
N ASP A 71 -9.07 -5.71 -6.36
CA ASP A 71 -10.14 -6.70 -6.61
C ASP A 71 -9.61 -7.91 -7.41
N VAL A 72 -8.81 -7.67 -8.45
CA VAL A 72 -8.15 -8.75 -9.21
C VAL A 72 -7.19 -9.55 -8.34
N LEU A 73 -6.38 -8.89 -7.50
CA LEU A 73 -5.48 -9.58 -6.58
C LEU A 73 -6.24 -10.43 -5.56
N TYR A 74 -7.30 -9.90 -4.95
CA TYR A 74 -8.12 -10.62 -3.98
C TYR A 74 -8.82 -11.82 -4.62
N ARG A 75 -9.41 -11.65 -5.81
CA ARG A 75 -10.01 -12.78 -6.54
C ARG A 75 -8.99 -13.85 -6.92
N ARG A 76 -7.77 -13.46 -7.28
CA ARG A 76 -6.68 -14.43 -7.54
C ARG A 76 -6.22 -15.14 -6.26
N ALA A 77 -6.16 -14.43 -5.13
CA ALA A 77 -5.82 -15.01 -3.84
C ALA A 77 -6.90 -15.98 -3.34
N ALA A 78 -8.17 -15.67 -3.58
CA ALA A 78 -9.32 -16.54 -3.29
C ALA A 78 -9.31 -17.86 -4.08
N LEU A 79 -8.59 -17.91 -5.20
CA LEU A 79 -8.40 -19.12 -6.01
C LEU A 79 -7.13 -19.91 -5.61
N GLY A 80 -6.40 -19.49 -4.58
CA GLY A 80 -5.26 -20.17 -3.98
C GLY A 80 -5.55 -20.58 -2.52
N PRO A 81 -4.78 -21.53 -1.94
CA PRO A 81 -5.15 -22.21 -0.70
C PRO A 81 -4.98 -21.39 0.60
N ASP A 82 -4.91 -20.06 0.58
CA ASP A 82 -4.60 -19.28 1.80
C ASP A 82 -5.18 -17.84 1.78
N GLU A 83 -6.44 -17.71 1.34
CA GLU A 83 -7.19 -16.44 1.31
C GLU A 83 -7.25 -15.77 2.70
N ASP A 84 -7.40 -16.58 3.76
CA ASP A 84 -7.44 -16.13 5.15
C ASP A 84 -6.10 -15.60 5.66
N ARG A 85 -4.99 -16.17 5.22
CA ARG A 85 -3.65 -15.79 5.70
C ARG A 85 -3.15 -14.52 5.04
N CYS A 86 -3.45 -14.31 3.76
CA CYS A 86 -3.20 -13.02 3.12
C CYS A 86 -4.05 -11.93 3.77
N ARG A 87 -5.37 -12.12 3.88
CA ARG A 87 -6.27 -11.15 4.53
C ARG A 87 -5.86 -10.85 5.98
N ALA A 88 -5.55 -11.87 6.79
CA ALA A 88 -5.11 -11.69 8.16
C ALA A 88 -3.75 -10.99 8.29
N LEU A 89 -2.78 -11.26 7.39
CA LEU A 89 -1.51 -10.53 7.36
C LEU A 89 -1.70 -9.06 6.97
N TYR A 90 -2.66 -8.77 6.09
CA TYR A 90 -3.00 -7.41 5.65
C TYR A 90 -3.79 -6.63 6.72
N GLU A 91 -4.83 -7.20 7.30
CA GLU A 91 -5.69 -6.58 8.32
C GLU A 91 -4.93 -6.39 9.63
N ALA A 92 -4.14 -7.38 10.08
CA ALA A 92 -3.33 -7.25 11.29
C ALA A 92 -2.23 -6.19 11.14
N GLN A 93 -1.67 -6.01 9.94
CA GLN A 93 -0.72 -4.91 9.68
C GLN A 93 -1.41 -3.54 9.63
N PHE A 94 -2.69 -3.46 9.24
CA PHE A 94 -3.41 -2.19 9.06
C PHE A 94 -4.10 -1.65 10.32
N GLU A 95 -4.65 -2.54 11.15
CA GLU A 95 -5.25 -2.20 12.45
C GLU A 95 -4.20 -1.55 13.38
N GLU A 96 -2.95 -2.01 13.34
CA GLU A 96 -1.83 -1.46 14.13
C GLU A 96 -1.30 -0.09 13.63
N ILE A 97 -1.69 0.33 12.43
CA ILE A 97 -1.25 1.59 11.81
C ILE A 97 -2.27 2.72 12.04
N SER A 98 -3.49 2.39 12.47
CA SER A 98 -4.61 3.33 12.61
C SER A 98 -5.04 3.61 14.06
N ALA A 99 -4.44 2.93 15.05
CA ALA A 99 -4.61 3.19 16.49
C ALA A 99 -3.56 4.21 17.00
#